data_AF-A0A1B1MCU0-F1
#
_entry.id   AF-A0A1B1MCU0-F1
#
_cell.length_a   1.000
_cell.length_b   1.000
_cell.length_c   1.000
_cell.angle_alpha   90.00
_cell.angle_beta   90.00
_cell.angle_gamma   90.00
#
_symmetry.space_group_name_H-M   'P 1'
#
loop_
_entity.id
_entity.type
_entity.pdbx_description
1 polymer ?
#
loop_
_entity_poly.entity_id
_entity_poly.type
_entity_poly.pdbx_seq_one_letter_code
_entity_poly.pdbx_strand_id
1 'polypeptide(L)'
;MTVSRSDLLRRQFDLTWALFEYHLDRLEPEDFLWEPAPHCWTVRRTADGAWVPDWADTEPDPVPVPTIAWLSWHIGWWWSVTLDHTTGRPPRERTDVIWPGPGKPTVEWLRGLRTDWLTALADLTETDLDTTARFPLPDDPSYTVADMLAWVNAELMKNAAEIGQLRMLRAARSTST
;
A
#
# COMPACT_ATOMS: atom_id res chain seq x y z
N MET A 1 -11.56 16.43 -26.75
CA MET A 1 -10.46 15.44 -26.72
C MET A 1 -10.94 14.26 -25.89
N THR A 2 -10.86 13.05 -26.43
CA THR A 2 -11.11 11.81 -25.67
C THR A 2 -9.92 11.57 -24.74
N VAL A 3 -10.19 11.29 -23.47
CA VAL A 3 -9.17 10.94 -22.47
C VAL A 3 -8.76 9.48 -22.70
N SER A 4 -7.46 9.19 -22.76
CA SER A 4 -6.96 7.82 -22.89
C SER A 4 -7.20 7.02 -21.60
N ARG A 5 -7.12 5.68 -21.66
CA ARG A 5 -7.27 4.84 -20.46
C ARG A 5 -6.11 5.09 -19.50
N SER A 6 -4.89 5.19 -20.03
CA SER A 6 -3.71 5.55 -19.24
C SER A 6 -3.87 6.89 -18.52
N ASP A 7 -4.38 7.92 -19.21
CA ASP A 7 -4.60 9.24 -18.60
C ASP A 7 -5.65 9.18 -17.49
N LEU A 8 -6.73 8.41 -17.69
CA LEU A 8 -7.78 8.26 -16.68
C LEU A 8 -7.25 7.55 -15.42
N LEU A 9 -6.58 6.42 -15.60
CA LEU A 9 -5.98 5.65 -14.50
C LEU A 9 -4.92 6.48 -13.76
N ARG A 10 -4.11 7.25 -14.50
CA ARG A 10 -3.12 8.15 -13.91
C ARG A 10 -3.75 9.26 -13.08
N ARG A 11 -4.83 9.89 -13.56
CA ARG A 11 -5.56 10.91 -12.79
C ARG A 11 -6.19 10.35 -11.53
N GLN A 12 -6.72 9.12 -11.59
CA GLN A 12 -7.24 8.44 -10.41
C GLN A 12 -6.12 8.15 -9.40
N PHE A 13 -4.97 7.67 -9.86
CA PHE A 13 -3.80 7.49 -9.01
C PHE A 13 -3.36 8.80 -8.35
N ASP A 14 -3.23 9.89 -9.11
CA ASP A 14 -2.80 11.19 -8.58
C ASP A 14 -3.79 11.74 -7.54
N LEU A 15 -5.10 11.52 -7.73
CA LEU A 15 -6.13 11.85 -6.74
C LEU A 15 -5.94 11.04 -5.45
N THR A 16 -5.81 9.72 -5.57
CA THR A 16 -5.58 8.83 -4.43
C THR A 16 -4.29 9.21 -3.69
N TRP A 17 -3.22 9.49 -4.43
CA TRP A 17 -1.94 9.89 -3.86
C TRP A 17 -2.04 11.22 -3.13
N ALA A 18 -2.78 12.20 -3.64
CA ALA A 18 -2.95 13.48 -2.95
C ALA A 18 -3.57 13.31 -1.55
N LEU A 19 -4.56 12.41 -1.41
CA LEU A 19 -5.11 12.05 -0.10
C LEU A 19 -4.06 11.35 0.77
N PHE A 20 -3.32 10.39 0.20
CA PHE A 20 -2.34 9.65 0.96
C PHE A 20 -1.20 10.54 1.46
N GLU A 21 -0.66 11.40 0.59
CA GLU A 21 0.37 12.39 0.92
C GLU A 21 -0.08 13.34 2.04
N TYR A 22 -1.33 13.79 2.01
CA TYR A 22 -1.91 14.58 3.10
C TYR A 22 -1.86 13.86 4.46
N HIS A 23 -2.03 12.54 4.45
CA HIS A 23 -1.87 11.71 5.64
C HIS A 23 -0.41 11.52 6.03
N LEU A 24 0.45 11.13 5.09
CA LEU A 24 1.88 10.89 5.29
C LEU A 24 2.61 12.10 5.89
N ASP A 25 2.29 13.31 5.44
CA ASP A 25 2.91 14.57 5.93
C ASP A 25 2.65 14.88 7.41
N ARG A 26 1.70 14.18 8.03
CA ARG A 26 1.23 14.43 9.40
C ARG A 26 1.37 13.22 10.31
N LEU A 27 2.01 12.15 9.83
CA LEU A 27 2.29 10.98 10.64
C LEU A 27 3.54 11.22 11.49
N GLU A 28 3.37 11.09 12.79
CA GLU A 28 4.46 11.06 13.76
C GLU A 28 4.86 9.62 14.07
N PRO A 29 6.11 9.35 14.53
CA PRO A 29 6.57 8.00 14.81
C PRO A 29 5.65 7.19 15.74
N GLU A 30 5.05 7.84 16.72
CA GLU A 30 4.14 7.25 17.69
C GLU A 30 2.74 6.89 17.14
N ASP A 31 2.39 7.35 15.94
CA ASP A 31 1.14 6.94 15.26
C ASP A 31 1.21 5.50 14.76
N PHE A 32 2.38 5.04 14.32
CA PHE A 32 2.53 3.80 13.56
C PHE A 32 2.15 2.57 14.38
N LEU A 33 2.69 2.45 15.60
CA LEU A 33 2.47 1.29 16.47
C LEU A 33 1.33 1.50 17.48
N TRP A 34 0.53 2.56 17.33
CA TRP A 34 -0.64 2.76 18.17
C TRP A 34 -1.71 1.71 17.86
N GLU A 35 -2.12 0.97 18.90
CA GLU A 35 -3.14 -0.08 18.79
C GLU A 35 -4.54 0.51 19.04
N PRO A 36 -5.43 0.53 18.03
CA PRO A 36 -6.77 1.10 18.17
C PRO A 36 -7.72 0.22 19.00
N ALA A 37 -7.43 -1.08 19.10
CA ALA A 37 -8.20 -2.09 19.83
C ALA A 37 -7.26 -3.19 20.36
N PRO A 38 -7.64 -3.94 21.41
CA PRO A 38 -6.82 -5.05 21.92
C PRO A 38 -6.58 -6.18 20.91
N HIS A 39 -7.50 -6.38 19.96
CA HIS A 39 -7.39 -7.36 18.89
C HIS A 39 -6.96 -6.68 17.60
N CYS A 40 -5.64 -6.56 17.41
CA CYS A 40 -5.06 -5.84 16.28
C CYS A 40 -3.94 -6.62 15.58
N TRP A 41 -3.74 -6.29 14.31
CA TRP A 41 -2.53 -6.68 13.57
C TRP A 41 -1.54 -5.52 13.52
N THR A 42 -0.29 -5.82 13.87
CA THR A 42 0.81 -4.85 13.87
C THR A 42 2.07 -5.43 13.25
N VAL A 43 3.14 -4.62 13.21
CA VAL A 43 4.49 -5.08 12.88
C VAL A 43 5.28 -5.14 14.18
N ARG A 44 5.83 -6.30 14.52
CA ARG A 44 6.51 -6.55 15.78
C ARG A 44 8.01 -6.51 15.59
N ARG A 45 8.70 -5.85 16.52
CA ARG A 45 10.15 -5.86 16.53
C ARG A 45 10.66 -7.14 17.19
N THR A 46 11.47 -7.90 16.48
CA THR A 46 12.12 -9.12 16.99
C THR A 46 13.37 -8.79 17.82
N ALA A 47 13.90 -9.78 18.54
CA ALA A 47 15.05 -9.60 19.42
C ALA A 47 16.35 -9.20 18.67
N ASP A 48 16.48 -9.63 17.42
CA ASP A 48 17.55 -9.25 16.49
C ASP A 48 17.31 -7.89 15.80
N GLY A 49 16.18 -7.23 16.10
CA GLY A 49 15.87 -5.86 15.68
C GLY A 49 15.13 -5.74 14.35
N ALA A 50 14.80 -6.85 13.68
CA ALA A 50 13.97 -6.88 12.49
C ALA A 50 12.49 -6.58 12.80
N TRP A 51 11.72 -6.22 11.77
CA TRP A 51 10.28 -6.00 11.87
C TRP A 51 9.54 -7.13 11.16
N VAL A 52 8.64 -7.80 11.89
CA VAL A 52 7.84 -8.92 11.37
C VAL A 52 6.36 -8.58 11.49
N PRO A 53 5.60 -8.54 10.39
CA PRO A 53 4.17 -8.29 10.42
C PRO A 53 3.43 -9.46 11.06
N ASP A 54 2.36 -9.17 11.81
CA ASP A 54 1.34 -10.17 12.13
C ASP A 54 0.62 -10.56 10.85
N TRP A 55 0.42 -11.86 10.62
CA TRP A 55 -0.37 -12.34 9.49
C TRP A 55 -0.83 -13.79 9.76
N ALA A 56 -1.79 -14.27 8.97
CA ALA A 56 -2.24 -15.66 8.98
C ALA A 56 -2.56 -16.11 7.54
N ASP A 57 -2.33 -17.39 7.23
CA ASP A 57 -2.71 -17.96 5.92
C ASP A 57 -4.24 -18.01 5.74
N THR A 58 -4.95 -18.19 6.86
CA THR A 58 -6.42 -18.12 6.91
C THR A 58 -6.82 -16.89 7.70
N GLU A 59 -7.74 -16.10 7.13
CA GLU A 59 -8.26 -14.91 7.78
C GLU A 59 -8.87 -15.26 9.15
N PRO A 60 -8.42 -14.62 10.25
CA PRO A 60 -9.00 -14.86 11.57
C PRO A 60 -10.43 -14.32 11.67
N ASP A 61 -11.24 -14.94 12.53
CA ASP A 61 -12.57 -14.46 12.90
C ASP A 61 -12.64 -14.20 14.42
N PRO A 62 -12.81 -12.94 14.88
CA PRO A 62 -12.95 -11.73 14.07
C PRO A 62 -11.64 -11.28 13.42
N VAL A 63 -11.74 -10.54 12.31
CA VAL A 63 -10.59 -9.94 11.63
C VAL A 63 -9.92 -8.91 12.55
N PRO A 64 -8.60 -9.01 12.81
CA PRO A 64 -7.90 -8.06 13.67
C PRO A 64 -7.84 -6.66 13.03
N VAL A 65 -8.03 -5.61 13.82
CA VAL A 65 -7.93 -4.23 13.32
C VAL A 65 -6.46 -3.92 13.00
N PRO A 66 -6.11 -3.45 11.79
CA PRO A 66 -4.72 -3.15 11.47
C PRO A 66 -4.27 -1.84 12.12
N THR A 67 -3.00 -1.79 12.52
CA THR A 67 -2.31 -0.55 12.91
C THR A 67 -1.78 0.18 11.67
N ILE A 68 -1.39 1.45 11.81
CA ILE A 68 -0.75 2.21 10.71
C ILE A 68 0.56 1.53 10.28
N ALA A 69 1.33 0.97 11.22
CA ALA A 69 2.52 0.20 10.89
C ALA A 69 2.18 -0.99 9.98
N TRP A 70 1.16 -1.78 10.34
CA TRP A 70 0.72 -2.92 9.51
C TRP A 70 0.23 -2.48 8.13
N LEU A 71 -0.60 -1.43 8.06
CA LEU A 71 -1.09 -0.89 6.79
C LEU A 71 0.05 -0.39 5.90
N SER A 72 1.02 0.30 6.47
CA SER A 72 2.17 0.81 5.70
C SER A 72 3.10 -0.29 5.20
N TRP A 73 3.30 -1.36 5.99
CA TRP A 73 3.97 -2.57 5.51
C TRP A 73 3.17 -3.26 4.41
N HIS A 74 1.85 -3.41 4.60
CA HIS A 74 0.97 -4.06 3.65
C HIS A 74 0.98 -3.35 2.30
N ILE A 75 0.89 -2.01 2.29
CA ILE A 75 1.09 -1.16 1.10
C ILE A 75 2.44 -1.46 0.45
N GLY A 76 3.51 -1.41 1.22
CA GLY A 76 4.84 -1.69 0.69
C GLY A 76 4.98 -3.09 0.11
N TRP A 77 4.32 -4.10 0.70
CA TRP A 77 4.32 -5.46 0.17
C TRP A 77 3.61 -5.54 -1.18
N TRP A 78 2.31 -5.27 -1.22
CA TRP A 78 1.54 -5.49 -2.45
C TRP A 78 2.02 -4.58 -3.58
N TRP A 79 2.42 -3.35 -3.27
CA TRP A 79 2.82 -2.39 -4.31
C TRP A 79 4.17 -2.75 -4.92
N SER A 80 5.12 -3.14 -4.07
CA SER A 80 6.43 -3.53 -4.53
C SER A 80 6.37 -4.83 -5.36
N VAL A 81 5.54 -5.81 -4.98
CA VAL A 81 5.31 -7.03 -5.79
C VAL A 81 4.66 -6.68 -7.13
N THR A 82 3.65 -5.81 -7.12
CA THR A 82 3.01 -5.34 -8.36
C THR A 82 4.01 -4.65 -9.29
N LEU A 83 4.93 -3.85 -8.73
CA LEU A 83 5.99 -3.19 -9.47
C LEU A 83 6.97 -4.21 -10.08
N ASP A 84 7.33 -5.28 -9.38
CA ASP A 84 8.18 -6.35 -9.93
C ASP A 84 7.53 -6.99 -11.16
N HIS A 85 6.24 -7.35 -11.05
CA HIS A 85 5.46 -7.87 -12.18
C HIS A 85 5.41 -6.89 -13.35
N THR A 86 5.12 -5.62 -13.08
CA THR A 86 4.99 -4.56 -14.10
C THR A 86 6.32 -4.32 -14.84
N THR A 87 7.44 -4.44 -14.12
CA THR A 87 8.80 -4.23 -14.68
C THR A 87 9.46 -5.52 -15.19
N GLY A 88 8.75 -6.64 -15.20
CA GLY A 88 9.26 -7.94 -15.66
C GLY A 88 10.36 -8.55 -14.78
N ARG A 89 10.50 -8.08 -13.53
CA ARG A 89 11.43 -8.64 -12.54
C ARG A 89 10.81 -9.86 -11.86
N PRO A 90 11.62 -10.81 -11.35
CA PRO A 90 11.11 -11.84 -10.45
C PRO A 90 10.41 -11.18 -9.24
N PRO A 91 9.12 -11.49 -8.98
CA PRO A 91 8.41 -10.91 -7.85
C PRO A 91 9.02 -11.39 -6.53
N ARG A 92 9.25 -10.45 -5.61
CA ARG A 92 9.71 -10.79 -4.26
C ARG A 92 8.63 -11.54 -3.46
N GLU A 93 9.06 -12.41 -2.56
CA GLU A 93 8.14 -13.05 -1.62
C GLU A 93 7.66 -12.04 -0.57
N ARG A 94 6.47 -12.27 -0.02
CA ARG A 94 5.90 -11.42 1.04
C ARG A 94 6.84 -11.28 2.24
N THR A 95 7.54 -12.37 2.60
CA THR A 95 8.48 -12.42 3.72
C THR A 95 9.76 -11.62 3.47
N ASP A 96 10.07 -11.30 2.21
CA ASP A 96 11.25 -10.52 1.85
C ASP A 96 10.98 -9.00 1.91
N VAL A 97 9.73 -8.59 2.12
CA VAL A 97 9.35 -7.18 2.26
C VAL A 97 9.48 -6.76 3.72
N ILE A 98 10.56 -6.04 4.00
CA ILE A 98 10.87 -5.57 5.35
C ILE A 98 10.33 -4.15 5.56
N TRP A 99 9.50 -3.98 6.60
CA TRP A 99 9.05 -2.66 7.03
C TRP A 99 10.24 -1.86 7.61
N PRO A 100 10.50 -0.62 7.16
CA PRO A 100 11.70 0.12 7.56
C PRO A 100 11.60 0.73 8.97
N GLY A 101 10.44 0.65 9.61
CA GLY A 101 10.18 1.21 10.94
C GLY A 101 9.44 2.54 10.91
N PRO A 102 9.01 3.04 12.08
CA PRO A 102 8.06 4.14 12.20
C PRO A 102 8.63 5.48 11.74
N GLY A 103 7.73 6.38 11.32
CA GLY A 103 8.05 7.77 11.00
C GLY A 103 8.72 7.92 9.64
N LYS A 104 9.76 8.75 9.59
CA LYS A 104 10.46 9.15 8.36
C LYS A 104 10.87 7.98 7.45
N PRO A 105 11.48 6.88 7.94
CA PRO A 105 11.88 5.76 7.07
C PRO A 105 10.74 5.16 6.26
N THR A 106 9.56 4.96 6.87
CA THR A 106 8.38 4.44 6.17
C THR A 106 7.81 5.44 5.17
N VAL A 107 7.74 6.73 5.55
CA VAL A 107 7.22 7.78 4.66
C VAL A 107 8.10 7.92 3.42
N GLU A 108 9.42 7.94 3.58
CA GLU A 108 10.36 8.00 2.45
C GLU A 108 10.30 6.75 1.57
N TRP A 109 10.15 5.56 2.17
CA TRP A 109 10.01 4.31 1.44
C TRP A 109 8.75 4.30 0.55
N LEU A 110 7.59 4.73 1.08
CA LEU A 110 6.34 4.80 0.33
C LEU A 110 6.39 5.83 -0.80
N ARG A 111 7.03 6.99 -0.57
CA ARG A 111 7.29 7.99 -1.62
C ARG A 111 8.23 7.47 -2.72
N GLY A 112 9.22 6.66 -2.33
CA GLY A 112 10.08 5.94 -3.26
C GLY A 112 9.27 5.00 -4.15
N LEU A 113 8.41 4.16 -3.56
CA LEU A 113 7.53 3.27 -4.31
C LEU A 113 6.63 4.00 -5.30
N ARG A 114 6.09 5.17 -4.93
CA ARG A 114 5.38 6.02 -5.89
C ARG A 114 6.27 6.42 -7.06
N THR A 115 7.50 6.85 -6.79
CA THR A 115 8.41 7.33 -7.83
C THR A 115 8.73 6.22 -8.83
N ASP A 116 9.03 5.02 -8.33
CA ASP A 116 9.28 3.85 -9.15
C ASP A 116 8.02 3.43 -9.93
N TRP A 117 6.85 3.47 -9.28
CA TRP A 117 5.57 3.17 -9.93
C TRP A 117 5.26 4.12 -11.07
N LEU A 118 5.40 5.43 -10.84
CA LEU A 118 5.16 6.43 -11.88
C LEU A 118 6.15 6.31 -13.06
N THR A 119 7.38 5.85 -12.77
CA THR A 119 8.37 5.54 -13.80
C THR A 119 7.92 4.34 -14.63
N ALA A 120 7.51 3.24 -13.98
CA ALA A 120 7.00 2.05 -14.67
C ALA A 120 5.75 2.34 -15.52
N LEU A 121 4.84 3.20 -15.03
CA LEU A 121 3.65 3.59 -15.79
C LEU A 121 3.97 4.45 -17.03
N ALA A 122 5.07 5.19 -17.03
CA ALA A 122 5.45 6.04 -18.16
C ALA A 122 5.86 5.22 -19.40
N ASP A 123 6.30 3.98 -19.20
CA ASP A 123 6.74 3.07 -20.25
C ASP A 123 5.59 2.23 -20.85
N LEU A 124 4.40 2.24 -20.24
CA LEU A 124 3.25 1.46 -20.69
C LEU A 124 2.52 2.11 -21.86
N THR A 125 2.25 1.32 -22.90
CA THR A 125 1.41 1.70 -24.04
C THR A 125 -0.04 1.27 -23.85
N GLU A 126 -0.96 1.82 -24.66
CA GLU A 126 -2.36 1.37 -24.68
C GLU A 126 -2.51 -0.11 -25.05
N THR A 127 -1.58 -0.69 -25.82
CA THR A 127 -1.59 -2.12 -26.14
C THR A 127 -1.17 -2.96 -24.92
N ASP A 128 -0.20 -2.48 -24.15
CA ASP A 128 0.25 -3.19 -22.94
C ASP A 128 -0.88 -3.30 -21.91
N LEU A 129 -1.74 -2.28 -21.85
CA LEU A 129 -2.92 -2.26 -20.98
C LEU A 129 -3.89 -3.42 -21.25
N ASP A 130 -3.93 -3.96 -22.48
CA ASP A 130 -4.81 -5.07 -22.88
C ASP A 130 -4.17 -6.45 -22.65
N THR A 131 -2.90 -6.50 -22.23
CA THR A 131 -2.25 -7.77 -21.90
C THR A 131 -2.75 -8.33 -20.57
N THR A 132 -2.70 -9.66 -20.41
CA THR A 132 -3.11 -10.33 -19.17
C THR A 132 -2.23 -9.91 -18.00
N ALA A 133 -2.84 -9.48 -16.90
CA ALA A 133 -2.13 -9.14 -15.68
C ALA A 133 -1.57 -10.39 -14.99
N ARG A 134 -0.44 -10.21 -14.31
CA ARG A 134 0.21 -11.27 -13.52
C ARG A 134 -0.08 -11.17 -12.02
N PHE A 135 -0.84 -10.16 -11.62
CA PHE A 135 -1.14 -9.82 -10.23
C PHE A 135 -2.44 -8.99 -10.18
N PRO A 136 -3.27 -9.05 -9.13
CA PRO A 136 -3.17 -9.90 -7.94
C PRO A 136 -3.62 -11.36 -8.16
N LEU A 137 -4.40 -11.61 -9.21
CA LEU A 137 -4.82 -12.94 -9.65
C LEU A 137 -3.95 -13.35 -10.85
N PRO A 138 -2.93 -14.20 -10.66
CA PRO A 138 -1.96 -14.48 -11.71
C PRO A 138 -2.58 -15.25 -12.88
N ASP A 139 -2.30 -14.77 -14.09
CA ASP A 139 -2.53 -15.45 -15.38
C ASP A 139 -4.00 -15.79 -15.70
N ASP A 140 -4.97 -15.12 -15.07
CA ASP A 140 -6.38 -15.17 -15.48
C ASP A 140 -6.61 -14.17 -16.63
N PRO A 141 -6.92 -14.64 -17.86
CA PRO A 141 -7.08 -13.78 -19.04
C PRO A 141 -8.27 -12.82 -18.95
N SER A 142 -9.12 -12.97 -17.93
CA SER A 142 -10.23 -12.04 -17.66
C SER A 142 -9.77 -10.72 -17.06
N TYR A 143 -8.53 -10.65 -16.54
CA TYR A 143 -7.96 -9.46 -15.91
C TYR A 143 -6.76 -8.95 -16.70
N THR A 144 -6.85 -7.71 -17.13
CA THR A 144 -5.83 -7.03 -17.93
C THR A 144 -4.90 -6.19 -17.05
N VAL A 145 -3.78 -5.73 -17.62
CA VAL A 145 -2.91 -4.75 -16.96
C VAL A 145 -3.71 -3.48 -16.58
N ALA A 146 -4.70 -3.06 -17.37
CA ALA A 146 -5.59 -1.96 -16.98
C ALA A 146 -6.37 -2.27 -15.68
N ASP A 147 -6.86 -3.50 -15.51
CA ASP A 147 -7.55 -3.94 -14.29
C ASP A 147 -6.60 -3.98 -13.09
N MET A 148 -5.35 -4.42 -13.29
CA MET A 148 -4.31 -4.39 -12.25
C MET A 148 -4.00 -2.95 -11.80
N LEU A 149 -3.87 -2.01 -12.74
CA LEU A 149 -3.66 -0.59 -12.42
C LEU A 149 -4.87 0.01 -11.68
N ALA A 150 -6.09 -0.31 -12.10
CA ALA A 150 -7.30 0.11 -11.40
C ALA A 150 -7.38 -0.49 -9.98
N TRP A 151 -6.98 -1.74 -9.81
CA TRP A 151 -6.88 -2.41 -8.52
C TRP A 151 -5.85 -1.73 -7.60
N VAL A 152 -4.66 -1.38 -8.09
CA VAL A 152 -3.67 -0.61 -7.31
C VAL A 152 -4.27 0.70 -6.79
N ASN A 153 -4.99 1.43 -7.65
CA ASN A 153 -5.62 2.68 -7.25
C ASN A 153 -6.69 2.48 -6.15
N ALA A 154 -7.48 1.40 -6.26
CA ALA A 154 -8.50 1.06 -5.27
C ALA A 154 -7.89 0.63 -3.93
N GLU A 155 -6.87 -0.24 -3.95
CA GLU A 155 -6.17 -0.70 -2.76
C GLU A 155 -5.46 0.45 -2.03
N LEU A 156 -4.78 1.32 -2.78
CA LEU A 156 -4.14 2.49 -2.21
C LEU A 156 -5.15 3.46 -1.59
N MET A 157 -6.31 3.68 -2.24
CA MET A 157 -7.38 4.53 -1.70
C MET A 157 -7.94 3.97 -0.40
N LYS A 158 -8.21 2.66 -0.37
CA LYS A 158 -8.66 1.96 0.83
C LYS A 158 -7.66 2.16 1.97
N ASN A 159 -6.38 1.84 1.77
CA ASN A 159 -5.40 1.95 2.85
C ASN A 159 -5.10 3.41 3.24
N ALA A 160 -5.12 4.36 2.30
CA ALA A 160 -4.99 5.77 2.62
C ALA A 160 -6.13 6.27 3.52
N ALA A 161 -7.37 5.84 3.24
CA ALA A 161 -8.53 6.16 4.07
C ALA A 161 -8.43 5.53 5.47
N GLU A 162 -8.01 4.27 5.57
CA GLU A 162 -7.81 3.57 6.85
C GLU A 162 -6.72 4.25 7.71
N ILE A 163 -5.56 4.57 7.12
CA ILE A 163 -4.50 5.33 7.80
C ILE A 163 -5.03 6.69 8.27
N GLY A 164 -5.79 7.38 7.42
CA GLY A 164 -6.41 8.65 7.75
C GLY A 164 -7.35 8.55 8.95
N GLN A 165 -8.22 7.54 8.97
CA GLN A 165 -9.14 7.27 10.08
C GLN A 165 -8.38 6.99 11.38
N LEU A 166 -7.38 6.11 11.36
CA LEU A 166 -6.57 5.77 12.54
C LEU A 166 -5.86 7.01 13.11
N ARG A 167 -5.24 7.82 12.24
CA ARG A 167 -4.58 9.07 12.64
C ARG A 167 -5.58 10.03 13.33
N MET A 168 -6.76 10.21 12.75
CA MET A 168 -7.79 11.09 13.32
C MET A 168 -8.32 10.56 14.67
N LEU A 169 -8.57 9.25 14.77
CA LEU A 169 -9.00 8.62 16.02
C LEU A 169 -7.97 8.80 17.14
N ARG A 170 -6.68 8.60 16.83
CA ARG A 170 -5.60 8.81 17.81
C ARG A 170 -5.54 10.26 18.30
N ALA A 171 -5.57 11.22 17.38
CA ALA A 171 -5.57 12.65 17.72
C ALA A 171 -6.78 13.08 18.58
N ALA A 172 -7.98 12.55 18.28
CA ALA A 172 -9.19 12.82 19.06
C ALA A 172 -9.11 12.26 20.50
N ARG A 173 -8.41 11.14 20.71
CA ARG A 173 -8.18 10.60 22.06
C ARG A 173 -7.23 11.47 22.88
N SER A 174 -6.17 11.99 22.27
CA SER A 174 -5.18 12.85 22.96
C SER A 174 -5.76 14.20 23.39
N THR A 175 -6.80 14.69 22.71
CA THR A 175 -7.47 15.96 23.02
C THR A 175 -8.59 15.83 24.05
N SER A 176 -8.96 14.61 24.44
CA SER A 176 -10.01 14.34 25.43
C SER A 176 -9.48 14.23 26.87
N THR A 177 -8.30 14.79 27.13
CA THR A 177 -7.65 14.88 28.45
C THR A 177 -7.51 16.33 28.86
#